data_AF-A0A9E5KML7-F1
#
_entry.id   AF-A0A9E5KML7-F1
#
_cell.length_a   1.000
_cell.length_b   1.000
_cell.length_c   1.000
_cell.angle_alpha   90.00
_cell.angle_beta   90.00
_cell.angle_gamma   90.00
#
_symmetry.space_group_name_H-M   'P 1'
#
loop_
_entity.id
_entity.type
_entity.pdbx_description
1 polymer ?
#
loop_
_entity_poly.entity_id
_entity_poly.type
_entity_poly.pdbx_seq_one_letter_code
_entity_poly.pdbx_strand_id
1 'polypeptide(L)'
;TESEVRKHLQGMAQESLGDAGYREGVQGILALAAELMDLLERGFSGTTLLAGRGARGHFDGGAEIHIRLYARAELSEIAQLLVDVGCEEPSFETIETTHGRANRIRTSMDGVTIVVVRCLPEWWSDHEHDLVTARPTATRTLKALRHDDPAA
;
A
#
# COMPACT_ATOMS: atom_id res chain seq x y z
N THR A 1 43.18 18.04 9.35
CA THR A 1 42.80 19.47 9.29
C THR A 1 41.29 19.57 9.25
N GLU A 2 40.68 20.60 9.84
CA GLU A 2 39.21 20.88 9.90
C GLU A 2 38.39 20.52 8.65
N SER A 3 39.01 20.50 7.48
CA SER A 3 38.46 20.07 6.19
C SER A 3 37.98 18.59 6.14
N GLU A 4 38.68 17.66 6.80
CA GLU A 4 38.31 16.23 6.83
C GLU A 4 37.11 15.99 7.74
N VAL A 5 37.05 16.66 8.90
CA VAL A 5 35.91 16.62 9.82
C VAL A 5 34.68 17.26 9.17
N ARG A 6 34.86 18.35 8.40
CA ARG A 6 33.78 19.01 7.68
C ARG A 6 33.20 18.15 6.56
N LYS A 7 34.02 17.43 5.79
CA LYS A 7 33.56 16.45 4.79
C LYS A 7 32.86 15.25 5.43
N HIS A 8 33.35 14.78 6.58
CA HIS A 8 32.72 13.68 7.31
C HIS A 8 31.35 14.08 7.89
N LEU A 9 31.24 15.26 8.49
CA LEU A 9 29.97 15.82 8.96
C LEU A 9 29.00 16.11 7.80
N GLN A 10 29.50 16.53 6.64
CA GLN A 10 28.69 16.77 5.45
C GLN A 10 28.21 15.47 4.81
N GLY A 11 29.03 14.41 4.82
CA GLY A 11 28.65 13.05 4.44
C GLY A 11 27.57 12.49 5.35
N MET A 12 27.74 12.59 6.67
CA MET A 12 26.72 12.19 7.66
C MET A 12 25.44 13.03 7.56
N ALA A 13 25.54 14.32 7.22
CA ALA A 13 24.37 15.17 7.00
C ALA A 13 23.62 14.82 5.70
N GLN A 14 24.34 14.43 4.63
CA GLN A 14 23.73 13.95 3.38
C GLN A 14 23.12 12.55 3.54
N GLU A 15 23.75 11.65 4.31
CA GLU A 15 23.21 10.34 4.69
C GLU A 15 21.99 10.49 5.60
N SER A 16 22.06 11.39 6.59
CA SER A 16 20.97 11.72 7.51
C SER A 16 19.77 12.37 6.81
N LEU A 17 20.00 13.24 5.82
CA LEU A 17 18.96 13.78 4.94
C LEU A 17 18.38 12.70 4.03
N GLY A 18 19.19 11.73 3.59
CA GLY A 18 18.74 10.56 2.85
C GLY A 18 17.79 9.69 3.67
N ASP A 19 18.17 9.33 4.90
CA ASP A 19 17.36 8.50 5.80
C ASP A 19 16.12 9.23 6.33
N ALA A 20 16.21 10.53 6.59
CA ALA A 20 15.05 11.34 6.98
C ALA A 20 14.07 11.49 5.82
N GLY A 21 14.55 11.83 4.63
CA GLY A 21 13.72 11.95 3.43
C GLY A 21 13.13 10.61 2.99
N TYR A 22 13.87 9.50 3.13
CA TYR A 22 13.33 8.17 2.90
C TYR A 22 12.22 7.84 3.89
N ARG A 23 12.43 8.07 5.19
CA ARG A 23 11.40 7.86 6.21
C ARG A 23 10.16 8.71 5.96
N GLU A 24 10.33 9.98 5.61
CA GLU A 24 9.23 10.88 5.25
C GLU A 24 8.46 10.37 4.02
N GLY A 25 9.17 9.92 2.98
CA GLY A 25 8.56 9.30 1.80
C GLY A 25 7.78 8.02 2.14
N VAL A 26 8.34 7.14 2.98
CA VAL A 26 7.66 5.93 3.47
C VAL A 26 6.38 6.30 4.22
N GLN A 27 6.43 7.30 5.11
CA GLN A 27 5.25 7.76 5.84
C GLN A 27 4.18 8.35 4.90
N GLY A 28 4.59 9.13 3.90
CA GLY A 28 3.67 9.64 2.87
C GLY A 28 2.96 8.52 2.11
N ILE A 29 3.68 7.45 1.73
CA ILE A 29 3.09 6.30 1.05
C ILE A 29 2.13 5.52 1.97
N LEU A 30 2.47 5.37 3.25
CA LEU A 30 1.60 4.69 4.23
C LEU A 30 0.35 5.52 4.55
N ALA A 31 0.48 6.84 4.63
CA ALA A 31 -0.65 7.76 4.78
C ALA A 31 -1.60 7.66 3.58
N LEU A 32 -1.04 7.69 2.35
CA LEU A 32 -1.81 7.45 1.14
C LEU A 32 -2.53 6.11 1.16
N ALA A 33 -1.84 5.03 1.54
CA ALA A 33 -2.47 3.72 1.67
C ALA A 33 -3.63 3.73 2.68
N ALA A 34 -3.47 4.40 3.82
CA ALA A 34 -4.51 4.54 4.83
C ALA A 34 -5.72 5.34 4.32
N GLU A 35 -5.51 6.43 3.58
CA GLU A 35 -6.59 7.22 2.97
C GLU A 35 -7.39 6.40 1.95
N LEU A 36 -6.70 5.71 1.04
CA LEU A 36 -7.35 4.84 0.05
C LEU A 36 -8.10 3.69 0.73
N MET A 37 -7.51 3.08 1.75
CA MET A 37 -8.17 2.03 2.54
C MET A 37 -9.45 2.55 3.22
N ASP A 38 -9.42 3.73 3.82
CA ASP A 38 -10.61 4.35 4.44
C ASP A 38 -11.72 4.63 3.41
N LEU A 39 -11.36 5.14 2.24
CA LEU A 39 -12.29 5.39 1.13
C LEU A 39 -12.94 4.09 0.65
N LEU A 40 -12.14 3.03 0.46
CA LEU A 40 -12.62 1.72 0.02
C LEU A 40 -13.53 1.07 1.08
N GLU A 41 -13.16 1.12 2.37
CA GLU A 41 -13.99 0.57 3.45
C GLU A 41 -15.34 1.30 3.54
N ARG A 42 -15.34 2.64 3.45
CA ARG A 42 -16.58 3.44 3.46
C ARG A 42 -17.43 3.23 2.22
N GLY A 43 -16.82 3.21 1.04
CA GLY A 43 -17.52 3.08 -0.23
C GLY A 43 -18.23 1.74 -0.38
N PHE A 44 -17.66 0.66 0.16
CA PHE A 44 -18.12 -0.70 -0.09
C PHE A 44 -18.56 -1.46 1.17
N SER A 45 -18.60 -0.79 2.33
CA SER A 45 -18.87 -1.44 3.64
C SER A 45 -17.99 -2.68 3.85
N GLY A 46 -16.73 -2.58 3.44
CA GLY A 46 -15.77 -3.68 3.38
C GLY A 46 -14.70 -3.61 4.46
N THR A 47 -13.77 -4.54 4.41
CA THR A 47 -12.53 -4.49 5.21
C THR A 47 -11.34 -4.50 4.28
N THR A 48 -10.33 -3.70 4.58
CA THR A 48 -9.11 -3.62 3.79
C THR A 48 -7.87 -4.10 4.54
N LEU A 49 -6.91 -4.63 3.79
CA LEU A 49 -5.56 -4.93 4.27
C LEU A 49 -4.53 -4.40 3.28
N LEU A 50 -3.53 -3.68 3.80
CA LEU A 50 -2.28 -3.48 3.10
C LEU A 50 -1.46 -4.77 3.23
N ALA A 51 -0.94 -5.30 2.11
CA ALA A 51 -0.25 -6.58 2.07
C ALA A 51 1.18 -6.48 1.50
N GLY A 52 2.00 -7.48 1.80
CA GLY A 52 3.31 -7.65 1.21
C GLY A 52 4.37 -6.68 1.75
N ARG A 53 5.23 -6.17 0.87
CA ARG A 53 6.37 -5.31 1.27
C ARG A 53 5.91 -3.97 1.85
N GLY A 54 4.88 -3.36 1.26
CA GLY A 54 4.33 -2.09 1.76
C GLY A 54 3.78 -2.20 3.17
N ALA A 55 3.24 -3.36 3.57
CA ALA A 55 2.81 -3.61 4.94
C ALA A 55 3.97 -3.57 5.95
N ARG A 56 5.22 -3.75 5.52
CA ARG A 56 6.42 -3.60 6.35
C ARG A 56 7.07 -2.21 6.24
N GLY A 57 6.49 -1.31 5.44
CA GLY A 57 7.09 -0.01 5.13
C GLY A 57 8.30 -0.09 4.19
N HIS A 58 8.49 -1.20 3.48
CA HIS A 58 9.62 -1.38 2.56
C HIS A 58 9.20 -1.08 1.12
N PHE A 59 9.71 0.03 0.56
CA PHE A 59 9.37 0.52 -0.78
C PHE A 59 10.58 0.61 -1.73
N ASP A 60 11.56 -0.27 -1.53
CA ASP A 60 12.81 -0.26 -2.31
C ASP A 60 12.55 -0.60 -3.80
N GLY A 61 13.06 0.25 -4.70
CA GLY A 61 12.98 0.06 -6.15
C GLY A 61 11.68 0.55 -6.80
N GLY A 62 10.85 1.31 -6.06
CA GLY A 62 9.60 1.91 -6.55
C GLY A 62 8.47 1.75 -5.53
N ALA A 63 7.65 2.79 -5.38
CA ALA A 63 6.54 2.79 -4.45
C ALA A 63 5.36 2.00 -5.06
N GLU A 64 5.12 0.79 -4.57
CA GLU A 64 3.95 -0.02 -4.92
C GLU A 64 3.23 -0.50 -3.65
N ILE A 65 1.93 -0.20 -3.56
CA ILE A 65 1.06 -0.63 -2.47
C ILE A 65 0.08 -1.69 -2.97
N HIS A 66 -0.07 -2.76 -2.19
CA HIS A 66 -1.04 -3.83 -2.47
C HIS A 66 -2.14 -3.80 -1.43
N ILE A 67 -3.34 -3.40 -1.84
CA ILE A 67 -4.53 -3.37 -1.00
C ILE A 67 -5.41 -4.57 -1.36
N ARG A 68 -5.84 -5.31 -0.36
CA ARG A 68 -6.89 -6.32 -0.47
C ARG A 68 -8.18 -5.70 0.04
N LEU A 69 -9.22 -5.66 -0.79
CA LEU A 69 -10.56 -5.23 -0.39
C LEU A 69 -11.45 -6.45 -0.23
N TYR A 70 -11.84 -6.78 1.00
CA TYR A 70 -12.79 -7.84 1.32
C TYR A 70 -14.20 -7.27 1.33
N ALA A 71 -14.86 -7.34 0.18
CA ALA A 71 -16.20 -6.81 -0.03
C ALA A 71 -16.90 -7.51 -1.20
N ARG A 72 -18.23 -7.42 -1.23
CA ARG A 72 -19.04 -7.78 -2.39
C ARG A 72 -19.26 -6.55 -3.27
N ALA A 73 -18.16 -6.01 -3.78
CA ALA A 73 -18.13 -4.82 -4.62
C ALA A 73 -17.91 -5.17 -6.10
N GLU A 74 -18.49 -4.39 -7.01
CA GLU A 74 -18.23 -4.53 -8.43
C GLU A 74 -16.92 -3.85 -8.82
N LEU A 75 -16.18 -4.48 -9.74
CA LEU A 75 -14.84 -4.02 -10.11
C LEU A 75 -14.86 -2.61 -10.74
N SER A 76 -15.90 -2.32 -11.52
CA SER A 76 -16.12 -1.01 -12.13
C SER A 76 -16.38 0.08 -11.10
N GLU A 77 -17.07 -0.22 -10.00
CA GLU A 77 -17.35 0.74 -8.95
C GLU A 77 -16.07 1.08 -8.17
N ILE A 78 -15.23 0.06 -7.89
CA ILE A 78 -13.92 0.28 -7.27
C ILE A 78 -13.04 1.15 -8.17
N ALA A 79 -13.00 0.86 -9.47
CA ALA A 79 -12.23 1.64 -10.43
C ALA A 79 -12.72 3.09 -10.52
N GLN A 80 -14.04 3.30 -10.56
CA GLN A 80 -14.63 4.64 -10.57
C GLN A 80 -14.24 5.43 -9.31
N LEU A 81 -14.36 4.81 -8.13
CA LEU A 81 -13.98 5.45 -6.87
C LEU A 81 -12.50 5.89 -6.89
N LEU A 82 -11.59 5.05 -7.40
CA LEU A 82 -10.16 5.38 -7.48
C LEU A 82 -9.91 6.58 -8.42
N VAL A 83 -10.59 6.63 -9.57
CA VAL A 83 -10.49 7.77 -10.50
C VAL A 83 -11.06 9.04 -9.86
N ASP A 84 -12.19 8.95 -9.17
CA ASP A 84 -12.85 10.10 -8.53
C ASP A 84 -11.97 10.75 -7.46
N VAL A 85 -11.06 10.00 -6.85
CA VAL A 85 -10.09 10.51 -5.85
C VAL A 85 -8.74 10.90 -6.43
N GLY A 86 -8.60 10.89 -7.76
CA GLY A 86 -7.43 11.44 -8.47
C GLY A 86 -6.41 10.40 -8.93
N CYS A 87 -6.71 9.10 -8.85
CA CYS A 87 -5.85 8.10 -9.49
C CYS A 87 -5.93 8.21 -11.02
N GLU A 88 -4.84 7.82 -11.69
CA GLU A 88 -4.79 7.68 -13.13
C GLU A 88 -5.76 6.60 -13.66
N GLU A 89 -5.93 6.53 -14.97
CA GLU A 89 -6.82 5.54 -15.59
C GLU A 89 -6.41 4.10 -15.20
N PRO A 90 -7.32 3.31 -14.60
CA PRO A 90 -6.99 1.99 -14.10
C PRO A 90 -6.88 0.95 -15.21
N SER A 91 -5.92 0.06 -15.06
CA SER A 91 -5.84 -1.19 -15.81
C SER A 91 -6.40 -2.35 -14.99
N PHE A 92 -6.91 -3.37 -15.69
CA PHE A 92 -7.55 -4.54 -15.08
C PHE A 92 -6.81 -5.80 -15.47
N GLU A 93 -6.64 -6.70 -14.51
CA GLU A 93 -6.02 -7.99 -14.74
C GLU A 93 -6.70 -9.08 -13.92
N THR A 94 -6.75 -10.29 -14.48
CA THR A 94 -7.16 -11.48 -13.74
C THR A 94 -5.92 -12.24 -13.28
N ILE A 95 -5.87 -12.57 -12.00
CA ILE A 95 -4.82 -13.37 -11.38
C ILE A 95 -5.38 -14.71 -10.89
N GLU A 96 -4.54 -15.74 -10.88
CA GLU A 96 -4.84 -17.00 -10.20
C GLU A 96 -4.44 -16.90 -8.72
N THR A 97 -5.33 -17.37 -7.85
CA THR A 97 -5.17 -17.36 -6.40
C THR A 97 -5.48 -18.72 -5.81
N THR A 98 -5.17 -18.92 -4.54
CA THR A 98 -5.57 -20.08 -3.73
C THR A 98 -7.09 -20.28 -3.68
N HIS A 99 -7.88 -19.25 -3.97
CA HIS A 99 -9.34 -19.28 -4.00
C HIS A 99 -9.92 -19.30 -5.43
N GLY A 100 -9.09 -19.57 -6.44
CA GLY A 100 -9.46 -19.52 -7.86
C GLY A 100 -9.08 -18.18 -8.50
N ARG A 101 -9.85 -17.71 -9.48
CA ARG A 101 -9.52 -16.49 -10.21
C ARG A 101 -10.01 -15.24 -9.46
N ALA A 102 -9.14 -14.25 -9.32
CA ALA A 102 -9.47 -12.95 -8.75
C ALA A 102 -9.13 -11.83 -9.74
N ASN A 103 -9.85 -10.71 -9.64
CA ASN A 103 -9.55 -9.52 -10.43
C ASN A 103 -8.74 -8.54 -9.59
N ARG A 104 -7.73 -7.93 -10.23
CA ARG A 104 -6.95 -6.82 -9.68
C ARG A 104 -7.11 -5.59 -10.54
N ILE A 105 -7.17 -4.45 -9.88
CA ILE A 105 -7.06 -3.12 -10.47
C ILE A 105 -5.64 -2.63 -10.22
N ARG A 106 -5.00 -2.06 -11.24
CA ARG A 106 -3.71 -1.40 -11.12
C ARG A 106 -3.82 0.02 -11.67
N THR A 107 -3.46 1.00 -10.86
CA THR A 107 -3.43 2.43 -11.19
C THR A 107 -2.21 3.09 -10.51
N SER A 108 -2.07 4.41 -10.66
CA SER A 108 -1.04 5.22 -10.04
C SER A 108 -1.61 6.54 -9.53
N MET A 109 -1.02 7.06 -8.46
CA MET A 109 -1.26 8.42 -7.97
C MET A 109 0.04 8.95 -7.37
N ASP A 110 0.44 10.17 -7.73
CA ASP A 110 1.67 10.82 -7.26
C ASP A 110 2.95 9.95 -7.37
N GLY A 111 3.05 9.18 -8.47
CA GLY A 111 4.18 8.28 -8.70
C GLY A 111 4.19 6.99 -7.86
N VAL A 112 3.15 6.76 -7.04
CA VAL A 112 2.92 5.51 -6.30
C VAL A 112 2.01 4.61 -7.12
N THR A 113 2.46 3.38 -7.38
CA THR A 113 1.61 2.35 -7.98
C THR A 113 0.67 1.78 -6.92
N ILE A 114 -0.61 1.73 -7.25
CA ILE A 114 -1.67 1.22 -6.40
C ILE A 114 -2.24 -0.04 -7.04
N VAL A 115 -2.22 -1.14 -6.30
CA VAL A 115 -2.82 -2.42 -6.71
C VAL A 115 -3.93 -2.78 -5.74
N VAL A 116 -5.17 -2.86 -6.22
CA VAL A 116 -6.31 -3.30 -5.43
C VAL A 116 -6.79 -4.66 -5.92
N VAL A 117 -6.80 -5.65 -5.03
CA VAL A 117 -7.37 -6.98 -5.31
C VAL A 117 -8.72 -7.09 -4.61
N ARG A 118 -9.78 -7.34 -5.38
CA ARG A 118 -11.10 -7.62 -4.83
C ARG A 118 -11.13 -9.04 -4.29
N CYS A 119 -11.26 -9.17 -2.98
CA CYS A 119 -11.43 -10.42 -2.25
C CYS A 119 -12.89 -10.58 -1.81
N LEU A 120 -13.41 -11.79 -1.85
CA LEU A 120 -14.72 -12.06 -1.27
C LEU A 120 -14.62 -12.11 0.27
N PRO A 121 -15.63 -11.67 1.03
CA PRO A 121 -15.60 -11.72 2.50
C PRO A 121 -15.33 -13.12 3.06
N GLU A 122 -15.78 -14.17 2.37
CA GLU A 122 -15.59 -15.56 2.77
C GLU A 122 -14.12 -16.01 2.71
N TRP A 123 -13.23 -15.26 2.05
CA TRP A 123 -11.79 -15.53 1.98
C TRP A 123 -11.03 -14.96 3.18
N TRP A 124 -11.71 -14.33 4.13
CA TRP A 124 -11.08 -13.70 5.28
C TRP A 124 -10.27 -14.67 6.15
N SER A 125 -10.62 -15.97 6.19
CA SER A 125 -9.87 -16.97 6.97
C SER A 125 -8.39 -17.02 6.62
N ASP A 126 -8.03 -16.72 5.37
CA ASP A 126 -6.67 -16.84 4.83
C ASP A 126 -5.98 -15.49 4.64
N HIS A 127 -6.49 -14.43 5.29
CA HIS A 127 -6.04 -13.06 5.08
C HIS A 127 -4.56 -12.82 5.41
N GLU A 128 -3.95 -13.61 6.28
CA GLU A 128 -2.51 -13.53 6.63
C GLU A 128 -1.58 -14.22 5.62
N HIS A 129 -2.14 -14.86 4.59
CA HIS A 129 -1.37 -15.57 3.57
C HIS A 129 -1.37 -14.81 2.24
N ASP A 130 -0.30 -14.97 1.47
CA ASP A 130 -0.22 -14.50 0.11
C ASP A 130 -1.23 -15.22 -0.78
N LEU A 131 -2.05 -14.47 -1.52
CA LEU A 131 -3.16 -15.02 -2.30
C LEU A 131 -2.70 -15.94 -3.43
N VAL A 132 -1.45 -15.83 -3.89
CA VAL A 132 -0.93 -16.63 -5.02
C VAL A 132 -0.13 -17.83 -4.51
N THR A 133 0.72 -17.61 -3.52
CA THR A 133 1.69 -18.61 -3.06
C THR A 133 1.27 -19.38 -1.81
N ALA A 134 0.17 -18.98 -1.15
CA ALA A 134 -0.29 -19.50 0.13
C ALA A 134 0.73 -19.35 1.29
N ARG A 135 1.84 -18.63 1.09
CA ARG A 135 2.86 -18.43 2.13
C ARG A 135 2.44 -17.29 3.06
N PRO A 136 2.80 -17.33 4.35
CA PRO A 136 2.57 -16.21 5.24
C PRO A 136 3.14 -14.90 4.66
N THR A 137 2.36 -13.83 4.73
CA THR A 137 2.77 -12.50 4.26
C THR A 137 2.45 -11.44 5.30
N ALA A 138 3.19 -10.34 5.27
CA ALA A 138 2.86 -9.22 6.15
C ALA A 138 1.54 -8.58 5.70
N THR A 139 0.68 -8.30 6.67
CA THR A 139 -0.54 -7.54 6.45
C THR A 139 -0.72 -6.49 7.53
N ARG A 140 -1.38 -5.38 7.19
CA ARG A 140 -1.76 -4.33 8.12
C ARG A 140 -3.18 -3.87 7.84
N THR A 141 -3.97 -3.74 8.90
CA THR A 141 -5.31 -3.14 8.85
C THR A 141 -5.21 -1.63 8.77
N LEU A 142 -6.29 -0.97 8.35
CA LEU A 142 -6.39 0.49 8.39
C LEU A 142 -6.11 1.05 9.79
N LYS A 143 -6.67 0.39 10.82
CA LYS A 143 -6.43 0.75 12.22
C LYS A 143 -4.94 0.67 12.58
N ALA A 144 -4.24 -0.37 12.15
CA ALA A 144 -2.81 -0.52 12.41
C ALA A 144 -1.96 0.52 11.64
N LEU A 145 -2.41 0.99 10.47
CA LEU A 145 -1.74 2.08 9.75
C LEU A 145 -1.88 3.42 10.48
N ARG A 146 -3.08 3.72 10.99
CA ARG A 146 -3.35 4.97 11.71
C ARG A 146 -2.67 5.07 13.08
N HIS A 147 -2.47 3.95 13.77
CA HIS A 147 -1.80 3.96 15.09
C HIS A 147 -0.28 4.15 15.02
N ASP A 148 0.33 3.93 13.86
CA ASP A 148 1.77 4.19 13.66
C ASP A 148 2.04 5.63 13.22
N ASP A 149 0.99 6.46 13.10
CA ASP A 149 1.13 7.90 12.89
C ASP A 149 1.46 8.57 14.24
N PRO A 150 2.69 9.09 14.44
CA PRO A 150 3.07 9.77 15.68
C PRO A 150 2.32 11.09 15.90
N ALA A 151 1.48 11.53 14.95
CA ALA A 151 0.63 12.71 15.05
C ALA A 151 -0.84 12.44 15.42
N ALA A 152 -1.24 11.17 15.65
CA ALA A 152 -2.61 10.77 16.00
C ALA A 152 -2.90 10.72 17.51
#